data_AF-A0A659R4M6-F1
#
_entry.id   AF-A0A659R4M6-F1
#
_cell.length_a   1.000
_cell.length_b   1.000
_cell.length_c   1.000
_cell.angle_alpha   90.00
_cell.angle_beta   90.00
_cell.angle_gamma   90.00
#
_symmetry.space_group_name_H-M   'P 1'
#
loop_
_entity.id
_entity.type
_entity.pdbx_description
1 polymer ?
#
loop_
_entity_poly.entity_id
_entity_poly.type
_entity_poly.pdbx_seq_one_letter_code
_entity_poly.pdbx_strand_id
1 'polypeptide(L)' 'MRLLNRLNQYQRLWQPSAGETQHVTVSELAERCFCSERHLRTLLRQAQQAGWLRWEAQSGRGG' A
#
# COMPACT_ATOMS: atom_id res chain seq x y z
N MET A 1 -9.58 17.92 6.69
CA MET A 1 -8.22 17.80 6.10
C MET A 1 -7.56 16.41 6.15
N ARG A 2 -7.93 15.47 7.05
CA ARG A 2 -7.31 14.12 7.11
C ARG A 2 -7.66 13.19 5.93
N LEU A 3 -8.83 13.35 5.31
CA LEU A 3 -9.29 12.50 4.21
C LEU A 3 -8.49 12.72 2.91
N LEU A 4 -8.13 13.98 2.63
CA LEU A 4 -7.32 14.37 1.46
C LEU A 4 -5.89 13.80 1.53
N ASN A 5 -5.29 13.75 2.72
CA ASN A 5 -3.98 13.11 2.90
C ASN A 5 -4.04 11.60 2.61
N ARG A 6 -5.10 10.93 3.05
CA ARG A 6 -5.31 9.50 2.78
C ARG A 6 -5.54 9.22 1.29
N LEU A 7 -6.32 10.07 0.62
CA LEU A 7 -6.54 9.98 -0.83
C LEU A 7 -5.24 10.19 -1.62
N ASN A 8 -4.43 11.20 -1.26
CA ASN A 8 -3.14 11.42 -1.92
C ASN A 8 -2.18 10.24 -1.73
N GLN A 9 -2.14 9.64 -0.53
CA GLN A 9 -1.35 8.44 -0.28
C GLN A 9 -1.83 7.25 -1.13
N TYR A 10 -3.15 7.05 -1.23
CA TYR A 10 -3.70 6.01 -2.08
C TYR A 10 -3.41 6.23 -3.57
N GLN A 11 -3.54 7.46 -4.06
CA GLN A 11 -3.25 7.79 -5.45
C GLN A 11 -1.78 7.54 -5.81
N ARG A 12 -0.84 7.81 -4.89
CA ARG A 12 0.59 7.51 -5.07
C ARG A 12 0.89 6.01 -5.07
N LEU A 13 0.09 5.21 -4.36
CA LEU A 13 0.19 3.75 -4.41
C LEU A 13 -0.36 3.20 -5.73
N TRP A 14 -1.42 3.79 -6.26
CA TRP A 14 -2.14 3.27 -7.44
C TRP A 14 -1.57 3.73 -8.79
N GLN A 15 -1.07 4.97 -8.90
CA GLN A 15 -0.48 5.48 -10.14
C GLN A 15 0.63 4.58 -10.75
N PRO A 16 1.60 4.07 -9.97
CA PRO A 16 2.64 3.20 -10.53
C PRO A 16 2.15 1.80 -10.87
N SER A 17 1.01 1.34 -10.32
CA SER A 17 0.44 0.04 -10.68
C SER A 17 -0.36 0.07 -11.97
N ALA A 18 -0.90 1.23 -12.38
CA ALA A 18 -1.71 1.38 -13.60
C ALA A 18 -2.86 0.36 -13.73
N GLY A 19 -3.28 -0.26 -12.62
CA GLY A 19 -4.26 -1.36 -12.60
C GLY A 19 -3.68 -2.76 -12.85
N GLU A 20 -2.37 -2.90 -13.04
CA GLU A 20 -1.70 -4.19 -13.15
C GLU A 20 -1.36 -4.78 -11.78
N THR A 21 -1.23 -6.11 -11.75
CA THR A 21 -0.78 -6.84 -10.55
C THR A 21 0.71 -6.57 -10.36
N GLN A 22 1.09 -5.99 -9.22
CA GLN A 22 2.48 -5.68 -8.91
C GLN A 22 3.01 -6.57 -7.80
N HIS A 23 4.20 -7.11 -8.02
CA HIS A 23 5.01 -7.73 -6.97
C HIS A 23 5.84 -6.63 -6.30
N VAL A 24 5.37 -6.17 -5.15
CA VAL A 24 6.01 -5.11 -4.36
C VAL A 24 6.08 -5.54 -2.90
N THR A 25 7.06 -5.01 -2.19
CA THR A 25 7.21 -5.20 -0.75
C THR A 25 6.51 -4.11 0.05
N VAL A 26 6.21 -4.43 1.31
CA VAL A 26 5.69 -3.44 2.27
C VAL A 26 6.69 -2.28 2.46
N SER A 27 8.00 -2.56 2.38
CA SER A 27 9.05 -1.55 2.54
C SER A 27 9.05 -0.53 1.40
N GLU A 28 9.04 -1.00 0.14
CA GLU A 28 9.00 -0.13 -1.04
C GLU A 28 7.77 0.77 -1.07
N LEU A 29 6.61 0.22 -0.71
CA LEU A 29 5.36 0.99 -0.64
C LEU A 29 5.37 2.00 0.52
N ALA A 30 6.06 1.69 1.62
CA ALA A 30 6.17 2.57 2.79
C ALA A 30 7.06 3.78 2.46
N GLU A 31 8.18 3.56 1.77
CA GLU A 31 9.04 4.61 1.22
C GLU A 31 8.27 5.52 0.25
N ARG A 32 7.52 4.94 -0.71
CA ARG A 32 6.70 5.71 -1.66
C ARG A 32 5.59 6.53 -0.99
N CYS A 33 5.02 5.99 0.08
CA CYS A 33 3.98 6.68 0.87
C CYS A 33 4.53 7.67 1.89
N PHE A 34 5.86 7.76 2.05
CA PHE A 34 6.51 8.51 3.14
C PHE A 34 5.93 8.14 4.52
N CYS A 35 5.70 6.84 4.76
CA CYS A 35 5.13 6.33 6.01
C CYS A 35 5.90 5.12 6.52
N SER A 36 5.63 4.68 7.76
CA SER A 36 6.25 3.46 8.28
C SER A 36 5.56 2.21 7.75
N GLU A 37 6.31 1.09 7.65
CA GLU A 37 5.75 -0.21 7.23
C GLU A 37 4.54 -0.64 8.06
N ARG A 38 4.56 -0.35 9.37
CA ARG A 38 3.42 -0.60 10.27
C ARG A 38 2.18 0.19 9.85
N HIS A 39 2.35 1.45 9.48
CA HIS A 39 1.26 2.28 9.01
C HIS A 39 0.75 1.80 7.65
N LEU A 40 1.66 1.46 6.74
CA LEU A 40 1.30 0.93 5.43
C LEU A 40 0.50 -0.38 5.54
N ARG A 41 0.91 -1.34 6.39
CA ARG A 41 0.14 -2.56 6.63
C ARG A 41 -1.29 -2.27 7.10
N THR A 42 -1.45 -1.21 7.89
CA THR A 42 -2.78 -0.76 8.34
C THR A 42 -3.59 -0.20 7.16
N LEU A 43 -2.98 0.61 6.29
CA LEU A 43 -3.62 1.14 5.09
C LEU A 43 -4.00 0.02 4.10
N LEU A 44 -3.10 -0.94 3.86
CA LEU A 44 -3.37 -2.11 3.01
C LEU A 44 -4.55 -2.92 3.54
N ARG A 45 -4.59 -3.19 4.85
CA ARG A 45 -5.70 -3.90 5.47
C ARG A 45 -7.02 -3.14 5.32
N GLN A 46 -7.02 -1.82 5.52
CA GLN A 46 -8.21 -0.98 5.33
C GLN A 46 -8.68 -0.98 3.87
N ALA A 47 -7.75 -0.89 2.91
CA ALA A 47 -8.04 -0.93 1.50
C ALA A 47 -8.61 -2.30 1.07
N GLN A 48 -8.08 -3.40 1.62
CA GLN A 48 -8.65 -4.74 1.41
C GLN A 48 -10.06 -4.88 1.98
N GLN A 49 -10.29 -4.39 3.21
CA GLN A 49 -11.62 -4.42 3.84
C GLN A 49 -12.63 -3.57 3.07
N ALA A 50 -12.19 -2.46 2.48
CA ALA A 50 -13.00 -1.62 1.62
C ALA A 50 -13.20 -2.18 0.19
N GLY A 51 -12.54 -3.29 -0.16
CA GLY A 51 -12.61 -3.91 -1.49
C GLY A 51 -11.84 -3.18 -2.58
N TRP A 52 -10.92 -2.28 -2.22
CA TRP A 52 -10.19 -1.44 -3.18
C TRP A 52 -9.01 -2.15 -3.84
N LEU A 53 -8.40 -3.11 -3.13
CA LEU A 53 -7.29 -3.91 -3.64
C LEU A 53 -7.27 -5.30 -3.00
N ARG A 54 -6.55 -6.22 -3.63
CA ARG A 54 -6.16 -7.50 -3.03
C ARG A 54 -4.66 -7.46 -2.75
N TRP A 55 -4.29 -7.62 -1.48
CA TRP A 55 -2.91 -7.74 -1.05
C TRP A 55 -2.65 -9.18 -0.61
N GLU A 56 -1.73 -9.85 -1.29
CA GLU A 56 -1.26 -11.18 -0.91
C GLU A 56 0.15 -11.05 -0.34
N ALA A 57 0.24 -11.14 0.99
CA ALA A 57 1.53 -11.08 1.66
C ALA A 57 2.28 -12.40 1.44
N GLN A 58 3.21 -12.42 0.48
CA GLN A 58 4.17 -13.50 0.40
C GLN A 58 5.26 -13.24 1.45
N SER A 59 5.46 -14.19 2.37
CA SER A 59 6.63 -14.19 3.25
C SER A 59 7.88 -14.47 2.42
N GLY A 60 8.41 -13.42 1.78
CA GLY A 60 9.82 -13.40 1.37
C GLY A 60 10.63 -13.62 2.63
N ARG A 61 11.23 -14.80 2.77
CA ARG A 61 12.09 -15.11 3.91
C ARG A 61 13.13 -14.00 4.02
N GLY A 62 13.24 -13.39 5.20
CA GLY A 62 14.39 -12.57 5.54
C GLY A 62 15.65 -13.40 5.33
N GLY A 63 16.56 -12.85 4.54
CA GLY A 63 17.94 -13.29 4.37
C GLY A 63 18.82 -12.09 4.60
#